data_AF-A0A2K4ZKR9-F1
#
_entry.id   AF-A0A2K4ZKR9-F1
#
_cell.length_a   1.000
_cell.length_b   1.000
_cell.length_c   1.000
_cell.angle_alpha   90.00
_cell.angle_beta   90.00
_cell.angle_gamma   90.00
#
_symmetry.space_group_name_H-M   'P 1'
#
loop_
_entity.id
_entity.type
_entity.pdbx_description
1 polymer ?
#
loop_
_entity_poly.entity_id
_entity_poly.type
_entity_poly.pdbx_seq_one_letter_code
_entity_poly.pdbx_strand_id
1 'polypeptide(L)'
;MKRQEVEELLGFAITDEQLQEALECARRKQEYIYQRERRPVVLQHWYLVKLTEEYVRSLAFSKFTMDLCRALRDMEKEHSASCQSAPTDNHIVAVPAG
;
A
#
# COMPACT_ATOMS: atom_id res chain seq x y z
N MET A 1 -8.62 18.65 14.38
CA MET A 1 -7.53 17.68 14.55
C MET A 1 -6.26 18.28 13.98
N LYS A 2 -5.18 18.23 14.74
CA LYS A 2 -3.84 18.64 14.32
C LYS A 2 -3.09 17.39 13.87
N ARG A 3 -2.24 17.52 12.84
CA ARG A 3 -1.41 16.42 12.32
C ARG A 3 -0.59 15.73 13.41
N GLN A 4 -0.01 16.54 14.29
CA GLN A 4 0.81 16.08 15.41
C GLN A 4 0.11 15.05 16.31
N GLU A 5 -1.20 15.19 16.54
CA GLU A 5 -1.97 14.23 17.36
C GLU A 5 -2.00 12.83 16.73
N VAL A 6 -1.97 12.77 15.39
CA VAL A 6 -1.95 11.53 14.62
C VAL A 6 -0.52 10.98 14.52
N GLU A 7 0.45 11.86 14.29
CA GLU A 7 1.89 11.51 14.23
C GLU A 7 2.40 10.94 15.55
N GLU A 8 1.95 11.48 16.69
CA GLU A 8 2.28 10.96 18.03
C GLU A 8 1.80 9.52 18.24
N LEU A 9 0.63 9.17 17.68
CA LEU A 9 0.10 7.81 17.73
C LEU A 9 0.77 6.87 16.72
N LEU A 10 1.16 7.39 15.57
CA LEU A 10 1.82 6.63 14.51
C LEU A 10 3.30 6.35 14.81
N GLY A 11 3.98 7.27 15.50
CA GLY A 11 5.43 7.23 15.69
C GLY A 11 6.23 7.67 14.47
N PHE A 12 5.59 8.23 13.44
CA PHE A 12 6.25 8.76 12.25
C PHE A 12 5.48 9.96 11.68
N ALA A 13 6.21 10.81 10.94
CA ALA A 13 5.66 12.00 10.30
C ALA A 13 4.88 11.63 9.03
N ILE A 14 3.83 12.40 8.74
CA ILE A 14 2.97 12.19 7.57
C ILE A 14 2.78 13.49 6.79
N THR A 15 2.35 13.40 5.54
CA THR A 15 2.03 14.59 4.75
C THR A 15 0.62 15.08 5.04
N ASP A 16 0.34 16.33 4.68
CA ASP A 16 -1.00 16.91 4.83
C ASP A 16 -2.02 16.22 3.93
N GLU A 17 -1.61 15.74 2.76
CA GLU A 17 -2.47 14.96 1.86
C GLU A 17 -2.85 13.62 2.48
N GLN A 18 -1.89 12.90 3.06
CA GLN A 18 -2.15 11.63 3.75
C GLN A 18 -3.10 11.83 4.94
N LEU A 19 -2.92 12.93 5.68
CA LEU A 19 -3.81 13.30 6.77
C LEU A 19 -5.22 13.59 6.28
N GLN A 20 -5.35 14.37 5.20
CA GLN A 20 -6.64 14.78 4.66
C GLN A 20 -7.43 13.57 4.14
N GLU A 21 -6.80 12.71 3.33
CA GLU A 21 -7.43 11.50 2.78
C GLU A 21 -7.92 10.56 3.90
N ALA A 22 -7.06 10.32 4.90
CA ALA A 22 -7.41 9.50 6.04
C ALA A 22 -8.54 10.11 6.88
N LEU A 23 -8.53 11.44 7.08
CA LEU A 23 -9.55 12.14 7.86
C LEU A 23 -10.92 12.09 7.19
N GLU A 24 -11.00 12.24 5.87
CA GLU A 24 -12.27 12.13 5.13
C GLU A 24 -12.87 10.73 5.26
N CYS A 25 -12.02 9.69 5.22
CA CYS A 25 -12.45 8.31 5.46
C CYS A 25 -12.88 8.09 6.92
N ALA A 26 -12.09 8.60 7.88
CA ALA A 26 -12.36 8.48 9.31
C ALA A 26 -13.68 9.15 9.70
N ARG A 27 -14.00 10.33 9.16
CA ARG A 27 -15.29 11.01 9.41
C ARG A 27 -16.49 10.20 8.94
N ARG A 28 -16.42 9.65 7.72
CA ARG A 28 -17.48 8.78 7.18
C ARG A 28 -17.67 7.54 8.04
N LYS A 29 -16.56 6.90 8.48
CA LYS A 29 -16.60 5.74 9.37
C LYS A 29 -17.18 6.11 10.75
N GLN A 30 -16.77 7.23 11.34
CA GLN A 30 -17.28 7.72 12.62
C GLN A 30 -18.79 7.97 12.58
N GLU A 31 -19.27 8.64 11.54
CA GLU A 31 -20.70 8.89 11.33
C GLU A 31 -21.48 7.57 11.20
N TYR A 32 -20.99 6.64 10.37
CA TYR A 32 -21.62 5.33 10.20
C TYR A 32 -21.70 4.55 11.52
N ILE A 33 -20.62 4.53 12.31
CA ILE A 33 -20.59 3.86 13.62
C ILE A 33 -21.60 4.52 14.57
N TYR A 34 -21.64 5.85 14.63
CA TYR A 34 -22.57 6.56 15.50
C TYR A 34 -24.03 6.32 15.12
N GLN A 35 -24.36 6.28 13.83
CA GLN A 35 -25.70 5.98 13.35
C GLN A 35 -26.19 4.58 13.81
N ARG A 36 -25.28 3.59 13.88
CA ARG A 36 -25.60 2.23 14.31
C ARG A 36 -25.61 2.04 15.82
N GLU A 37 -24.59 2.53 16.51
CA GLU A 37 -24.41 2.26 17.95
C GLU A 37 -25.08 3.30 18.84
N ARG A 38 -25.30 4.53 18.34
CA ARG A 38 -25.83 5.68 19.09
C ARG A 38 -25.06 6.00 20.38
N ARG A 39 -23.81 5.54 20.48
CA ARG A 39 -22.94 5.78 21.64
C ARG A 39 -22.28 7.16 21.54
N PRO A 40 -22.48 8.07 22.51
CA PRO A 40 -21.90 9.42 22.46
C PRO A 40 -20.37 9.45 22.39
N VAL A 41 -19.71 8.42 22.95
CA VAL A 41 -18.24 8.29 22.93
C VAL A 41 -17.67 8.29 21.50
N VAL A 42 -18.44 7.80 20.51
CA VAL A 42 -18.02 7.73 19.11
C VAL A 42 -17.77 9.12 18.53
N LEU A 43 -18.49 10.15 19.00
CA LEU A 43 -18.34 11.52 18.52
C LEU A 43 -17.21 12.30 19.20
N GLN A 44 -16.50 11.69 20.16
CA GLN A 44 -15.41 12.36 20.86
C GLN A 44 -14.19 12.53 19.95
N HIS A 45 -13.47 13.64 20.15
CA HIS A 45 -12.31 14.01 19.34
C HIS A 45 -11.24 12.92 19.28
N TRP A 46 -10.91 12.30 20.42
CA TRP A 46 -9.92 11.22 20.47
C TRP A 46 -10.31 10.01 19.58
N TYR A 47 -11.61 9.75 19.41
CA TYR A 47 -12.10 8.65 18.59
C TYR A 47 -11.82 8.92 17.11
N LEU A 48 -12.06 10.17 16.67
CA LEU A 48 -11.73 10.59 15.31
C LEU A 48 -10.22 10.54 15.04
N VAL A 49 -9.41 10.96 16.02
CA VAL A 49 -7.93 10.86 15.93
C VAL A 49 -7.51 9.40 15.77
N LYS A 50 -8.06 8.48 16.55
CA LYS A 50 -7.78 7.04 16.43
C LYS A 50 -8.20 6.44 15.10
N LEU A 51 -9.41 6.75 14.62
CA LEU A 51 -9.84 6.30 13.30
C LEU A 51 -8.94 6.83 12.18
N THR A 52 -8.51 8.08 12.27
CA THR A 52 -7.62 8.68 11.28
C THR A 52 -6.27 7.96 11.27
N GLU A 53 -5.70 7.70 12.45
CA GLU A 53 -4.46 6.96 12.61
C GLU A 53 -4.55 5.54 12.03
N GLU A 54 -5.63 4.80 12.29
CA GLU A 54 -5.89 3.50 11.66
C GLU A 54 -5.89 3.58 10.12
N TYR A 55 -6.53 4.60 9.57
CA TYR A 55 -6.61 4.79 8.12
C TYR A 55 -5.25 5.12 7.50
N VAL A 56 -4.46 5.99 8.13
CA VAL A 56 -3.10 6.29 7.67
C VAL A 56 -2.25 5.02 7.64
N ARG A 57 -2.30 4.20 8.69
CA ARG A 57 -1.57 2.92 8.72
C ARG A 57 -2.02 1.99 7.59
N SER A 58 -3.33 1.91 7.35
CA SER A 58 -3.91 1.08 6.29
C SER A 58 -3.47 1.54 4.90
N LEU A 59 -3.47 2.86 4.65
CA LEU A 59 -3.00 3.45 3.39
C LEU A 59 -1.51 3.20 3.18
N ALA A 60 -0.68 3.39 4.21
CA ALA A 60 0.75 3.13 4.14
C ALA A 60 1.04 1.66 3.81
N PHE A 61 0.36 0.72 4.48
CA PHE A 61 0.49 -0.71 4.21
C PHE A 61 0.02 -1.08 2.80
N SER A 62 -1.11 -0.54 2.35
CA SER A 62 -1.65 -0.77 1.02
C SER A 62 -0.68 -0.28 -0.07
N LYS A 63 -0.18 0.95 0.07
CA LYS A 63 0.81 1.53 -0.86
C LYS A 63 2.09 0.70 -0.91
N PHE A 64 2.65 0.35 0.25
CA PHE A 64 3.83 -0.50 0.34
C PHE A 64 3.64 -1.84 -0.40
N THR A 65 2.49 -2.48 -0.18
CA THR A 65 2.17 -3.77 -0.84
C THR A 65 2.02 -3.60 -2.35
N MET A 66 1.34 -2.54 -2.80
CA MET A 66 1.18 -2.25 -4.24
C MET A 66 2.52 -1.99 -4.93
N ASP A 67 3.40 -1.23 -4.27
CA ASP A 67 4.74 -0.90 -4.78
C ASP A 67 5.62 -2.15 -4.85
N LEU A 68 5.61 -3.00 -3.80
CA LEU A 68 6.32 -4.28 -3.80
C LEU A 68 5.86 -5.19 -4.94
N CYS A 69 4.54 -5.36 -5.09
CA CYS A 69 3.98 -6.17 -6.17
C CYS A 69 4.33 -5.62 -7.56
N ARG A 70 4.46 -4.30 -7.72
CA ARG A 70 4.90 -3.69 -8.98
C ARG A 70 6.36 -4.01 -9.25
N ALA A 71 7.25 -3.82 -8.27
CA ALA A 71 8.66 -4.12 -8.40
C ALA A 71 8.90 -5.58 -8.80
N LEU A 72 8.20 -6.54 -8.16
CA LEU A 72 8.32 -7.96 -8.50
C LEU A 72 7.91 -8.25 -9.96
N ARG A 73 6.79 -7.69 -10.43
CA ARG A 73 6.33 -7.87 -11.81
C ARG A 73 7.30 -7.27 -12.84
N ASP A 74 7.92 -6.14 -12.51
CA ASP A 74 8.86 -5.49 -13.42
C ASP A 74 10.16 -6.32 -13.51
N MET A 75 10.65 -6.87 -12.39
CA MET A 75 11.77 -7.82 -12.38
C MET A 75 11.48 -9.11 -13.17
N GLU A 76 10.27 -9.67 -13.03
CA GLU A 76 9.85 -10.86 -13.80
C GLU A 76 9.86 -10.61 -15.31
N LYS A 77 9.43 -9.41 -15.76
CA LYS A 77 9.46 -9.02 -17.17
C LYS A 77 10.88 -8.87 -17.70
N GLU A 78 11.77 -8.23 -16.94
CA GLU A 78 13.18 -8.08 -17.31
C GLU A 78 13.87 -9.44 -17.47
N HIS A 79 13.64 -10.37 -16.53
CA HIS A 79 14.18 -11.72 -16.61
C HIS A 79 13.62 -12.49 -17.82
N SER A 80 12.33 -12.35 -18.11
CA SER A 80 11.69 -13.01 -19.26
C SER A 80 12.23 -12.51 -20.61
N ALA A 81 12.49 -11.20 -20.74
CA ALA A 81 13.06 -10.61 -21.95
C ALA A 81 14.52 -11.05 -22.19
N SER A 82 15.30 -11.19 -21.11
CA SER A 82 16.68 -11.68 -21.18
C SER A 82 16.76 -13.14 -21.65
N CYS A 83 15.85 -14.00 -21.19
CA CYS A 83 15.82 -15.41 -21.59
C CYS A 83 15.40 -15.64 -23.05
N GLN A 84 14.63 -14.74 -23.66
CA GLN A 84 14.25 -14.84 -25.08
C GLN A 84 15.36 -14.41 -26.06
N SER A 85 16.42 -13.78 -25.55
CA SER A 85 17.55 -13.30 -26.35
C SER A 85 18.69 -14.33 -26.47
N ALA A 86 18.55 -15.51 -25.86
CA ALA A 86 19.52 -16.59 -26.01
C ALA A 86 19.41 -17.17 -27.44
N PRO A 87 20.48 -17.17 -28.26
CA PRO A 87 20.45 -17.79 -29.58
C PRO A 87 20.21 -19.29 -29.41
N THR A 88 19.01 -19.76 -29.71
CA THR A 88 18.72 -21.18 -29.92
C THR A 88 19.23 -21.56 -31.30
N ASP A 89 20.55 -21.67 -31.46
CA ASP A 89 21.12 -22.25 -32.67
C ASP A 89 22.37 -23.07 -32.34
N ASN A 90 22.16 -24.16 -31.62
CA ASN A 90 23.14 -25.24 -31.52
C ASN A 90 22.77 -26.29 -32.57
N HIS A 91 23.03 -26.02 -33.85
CA HIS A 91 23.04 -27.08 -34.86
C HIS A 91 24.31 -27.91 -34.68
N ILE A 92 24.18 -29.05 -33.99
CA ILE A 92 25.24 -30.05 -33.86
C ILE A 92 25.41 -30.72 -35.23
N VAL A 93 26.51 -30.44 -35.92
CA VAL A 93 26.88 -31.13 -37.16
C VAL A 93 27.49 -32.48 -36.80
N ALA A 94 26.81 -33.57 -37.14
CA ALA A 94 27.37 -34.91 -37.07
C ALA A 94 28.40 -35.10 -38.20
N VAL A 95 29.65 -35.38 -37.84
CA VAL A 95 30.73 -35.72 -38.79
C VAL A 95 30.52 -37.16 -39.27
N PRO A 96 30.57 -37.45 -40.59
CA PRO A 96 30.42 -38.82 -41.07
C PRO A 96 31.69 -39.63 -40.77
N ALA A 97 31.50 -40.86 -40.30
CA ALA A 97 32.58 -41.84 -40.19
C ALA A 97 33.00 -42.28 -41.60
N GLY A 98 34.30 -42.14 -41.90
CA GLY A 98 34.91 -42.61 -43.15
C GLY A 98 35.16 -44.10 -43.18
#